data_AF-A0AAP5Z0A6-F1
#
_entry.id   AF-A0AAP5Z0A6-F1
#
_cell.length_a   1.000
_cell.length_b   1.000
_cell.length_c   1.000
_cell.angle_alpha   90.00
_cell.angle_beta   90.00
_cell.angle_gamma   90.00
#
_symmetry.space_group_name_H-M   'P 1'
#
loop_
_entity.id
_entity.type
_entity.pdbx_description
1 polymer ?
#
loop_
_entity_poly.entity_id
_entity_poly.type
_entity_poly.pdbx_seq_one_letter_code
_entity_poly.pdbx_strand_id
1 'polypeptide(L)'
;TFPFIFLATDLTVRIFGAQLARKIIFLVMLPALAVSYFLSVVFFEGQFQGFSHLGEFNLFVARIAIASFMAYLLGQIMDVHVFNRLRQMKQWWVAPTCSTLFGNALDTIAFFAIAFYQSPDPFMAEHWTEIALVDYGFKLVISLGLFVPMYGVLLNYLIKKLTAVNPDFKVSTAA
;
A
#
# COMPACT_ATOMS: atom_id res chain seq x y z
N THR A 1 -5.24 7.67 -0.98
CA THR A 1 -5.91 7.08 0.19
C THR A 1 -5.36 7.68 1.46
N PHE A 2 -6.24 8.02 2.41
CA PHE A 2 -6.05 8.99 3.49
C PHE A 2 -4.85 8.74 4.43
N PRO A 3 -4.04 9.76 4.75
CA PRO A 3 -2.90 9.66 5.68
C PRO A 3 -3.26 9.09 7.06
N PHE A 4 -4.47 9.37 7.53
CA PHE A 4 -5.00 8.86 8.80
C PHE A 4 -5.17 7.34 8.82
N ILE A 5 -5.60 6.74 7.71
CA ILE A 5 -5.73 5.28 7.61
C ILE A 5 -4.35 4.65 7.69
N PHE A 6 -3.37 5.20 6.99
CA PHE A 6 -2.00 4.71 7.01
C PHE A 6 -1.39 4.79 8.41
N LEU A 7 -1.60 5.91 9.11
CA LEU A 7 -1.13 6.12 10.47
C LEU A 7 -1.81 5.20 11.50
N ALA A 8 -3.13 5.04 11.42
CA ALA A 8 -3.87 4.11 12.27
C ALA A 8 -3.45 2.66 12.01
N THR A 9 -3.21 2.31 10.75
CA THR A 9 -2.75 0.98 10.36
C THR A 9 -1.32 0.74 10.86
N ASP A 10 -0.41 1.70 10.73
CA ASP A 10 0.97 1.60 11.23
C ASP A 10 1.03 1.41 12.75
N LEU A 11 0.27 2.22 13.52
CA LEU A 11 0.16 2.05 14.97
C LEU A 11 -0.41 0.67 15.34
N THR A 12 -1.45 0.23 14.63
CA THR A 12 -2.09 -1.08 14.83
C THR A 12 -1.07 -2.19 14.57
N VAL A 13 -0.35 -2.16 13.46
CA VAL A 13 0.68 -3.18 13.12
C VAL A 13 1.78 -3.22 14.18
N ARG A 14 2.17 -2.07 14.73
CA ARG A 14 3.18 -1.95 15.78
C ARG A 14 2.71 -2.49 17.14
N ILE A 15 1.42 -2.39 17.43
CA ILE A 15 0.79 -2.89 18.67
C ILE A 15 0.47 -4.40 18.55
N PHE A 16 -0.02 -4.86 17.40
CA PHE A 16 -0.51 -6.22 17.21
C PHE A 16 0.50 -7.20 16.57
N GLY A 17 1.66 -6.70 16.15
CA GLY A 17 2.76 -7.50 15.59
C GLY A 17 2.56 -7.93 14.13
N ALA A 18 3.68 -8.25 13.47
CA ALA A 18 3.74 -8.54 12.02
C ALA A 18 2.95 -9.79 11.58
N GLN A 19 2.54 -10.66 12.50
CA GLN A 19 1.76 -11.87 12.19
C GLN A 19 0.26 -11.55 12.08
N LEU A 20 -0.29 -10.68 12.94
CA LEU A 20 -1.69 -10.27 12.85
C LEU A 20 -1.92 -9.38 11.62
N ALA A 21 -0.98 -8.47 11.34
CA ALA A 21 -0.99 -7.62 10.16
C ALA A 21 -1.13 -8.45 8.86
N ARG A 22 -0.30 -9.49 8.69
CA ARG A 22 -0.39 -10.39 7.53
C ARG A 22 -1.75 -11.08 7.43
N LYS A 23 -2.32 -11.56 8.55
CA LYS A 23 -3.66 -12.18 8.52
C LYS A 23 -4.73 -11.19 8.08
N ILE A 24 -4.72 -9.97 8.61
CA ILE A 24 -5.69 -8.92 8.25
C ILE A 24 -5.60 -8.61 6.76
N ILE A 25 -4.39 -8.47 6.23
CA ILE A 25 -4.15 -8.22 4.81
C ILE A 25 -4.79 -9.31 3.94
N PHE A 26 -4.50 -10.59 4.20
CA PHE A 26 -5.09 -11.68 3.42
C PHE A 26 -6.62 -11.74 3.55
N LEU A 27 -7.12 -11.50 4.76
CA LEU A 27 -8.55 -11.58 5.09
C LEU A 27 -9.35 -10.41 4.49
N VAL A 28 -8.72 -9.27 4.21
CA VAL A 28 -9.35 -8.13 3.53
C VAL A 28 -9.12 -8.19 2.02
N MET A 29 -7.93 -8.56 1.57
CA MET A 29 -7.55 -8.56 0.15
C MET A 29 -8.32 -9.61 -0.66
N LEU A 30 -8.46 -10.85 -0.17
CA LEU A 30 -9.16 -11.90 -0.92
C LEU A 30 -10.66 -11.59 -1.11
N PRO A 31 -11.42 -11.19 -0.08
CA PRO A 31 -12.80 -10.76 -0.27
C PRO A 31 -12.92 -9.51 -1.14
N ALA A 32 -12.01 -8.54 -1.01
CA ALA A 32 -12.03 -7.34 -1.85
C ALA A 32 -11.83 -7.68 -3.33
N LEU A 33 -10.90 -8.58 -3.65
CA LEU A 33 -10.70 -9.09 -5.01
C LEU A 33 -11.93 -9.85 -5.52
N ALA A 34 -12.54 -10.70 -4.68
CA ALA A 34 -13.74 -11.46 -5.05
C ALA A 34 -14.94 -10.54 -5.33
N VAL A 35 -15.18 -9.55 -4.46
CA VAL A 35 -16.24 -8.55 -4.64
C VAL A 35 -15.96 -7.68 -5.86
N SER A 36 -14.71 -7.26 -6.07
CA SER A 36 -14.31 -6.48 -7.24
C SER A 36 -14.54 -7.25 -8.53
N TYR A 37 -14.15 -8.54 -8.59
CA TYR A 37 -14.43 -9.41 -9.73
C TYR A 37 -15.93 -9.56 -9.96
N PHE A 38 -16.69 -9.87 -8.91
CA PHE A 38 -18.13 -10.05 -8.99
C PHE A 38 -18.83 -8.79 -9.53
N LEU A 39 -18.50 -7.62 -8.98
CA LEU A 39 -19.06 -6.35 -9.44
C LEU A 39 -18.66 -6.03 -10.88
N SER A 40 -17.40 -6.28 -11.26
CA SER A 40 -16.92 -6.02 -12.62
C SER A 40 -17.57 -6.92 -13.68
N VAL A 41 -17.92 -8.16 -13.30
CA VAL A 41 -18.61 -9.11 -14.20
C VAL A 41 -20.11 -8.84 -14.27
N VAL A 42 -20.73 -8.47 -13.16
CA VAL A 42 -22.17 -8.21 -13.08
C VAL A 42 -22.54 -6.83 -13.62
N PHE A 43 -21.64 -5.85 -13.48
CA PHE A 43 -21.81 -4.47 -13.95
C PHE A 43 -20.71 -4.10 -14.92
N PHE A 44 -21.09 -3.86 -16.18
CA PHE A 44 -20.19 -3.34 -17.21
C PHE A 44 -20.81 -2.07 -17.79
N GLU A 45 -20.03 -0.99 -17.88
CA GLU A 45 -20.50 0.34 -18.33
C GLU A 45 -21.73 0.88 -17.57
N GLY A 46 -21.88 0.50 -16.29
CA GLY A 46 -23.01 0.93 -15.46
C GLY A 46 -24.33 0.20 -15.75
N GLN A 47 -24.32 -0.80 -16.63
CA GLN A 47 -25.48 -1.65 -16.89
C GLN A 47 -25.33 -3.01 -16.21
N PHE A 48 -26.46 -3.53 -15.72
CA PHE A 48 -26.52 -4.86 -15.11
C PHE A 48 -26.57 -5.93 -16.22
N GLN A 49 -25.49 -6.68 -16.36
CA GLN A 49 -25.31 -7.69 -17.41
C GLN A 49 -25.95 -9.06 -17.07
N GLY A 50 -26.51 -9.21 -15.86
CA GLY A 50 -27.10 -10.47 -15.39
C GLY A 50 -26.08 -11.46 -14.81
N PHE A 51 -26.57 -12.62 -14.36
CA PHE A 51 -25.75 -13.67 -13.73
C PHE A 51 -25.13 -14.66 -14.76
N SER A 52 -25.50 -14.56 -16.03
CA SER A 52 -25.01 -15.44 -17.11
C SER A 52 -23.51 -15.29 -17.36
N HIS A 53 -22.97 -14.07 -17.22
CA HIS A 53 -21.54 -13.79 -17.42
C HIS A 53 -20.65 -14.24 -16.26
N LEU A 54 -21.20 -14.67 -15.11
CA LEU A 54 -20.41 -15.26 -14.03
C LEU A 54 -19.74 -16.58 -14.42
N GLY A 55 -20.25 -17.27 -15.44
CA GLY A 55 -19.64 -18.46 -16.00
C GLY A 55 -18.50 -18.19 -16.99
N GLU A 56 -18.35 -16.95 -17.46
CA GLU A 56 -17.29 -16.57 -18.40
C GLU A 56 -16.06 -16.09 -17.62
N PHE A 57 -14.97 -16.86 -17.72
CA PHE A 57 -13.73 -16.54 -17.02
C PHE A 57 -13.02 -15.37 -17.72
N ASN A 58 -13.12 -14.18 -17.13
CA ASN A 58 -12.52 -12.98 -17.69
C ASN A 58 -11.01 -12.95 -17.41
N LEU A 59 -10.21 -13.41 -18.38
CA LEU A 59 -8.74 -13.46 -18.28
C LEU A 59 -8.13 -12.08 -17.95
N PHE A 60 -8.72 -11.00 -18.48
CA PHE A 60 -8.28 -9.64 -18.18
C PHE A 60 -8.46 -9.31 -16.69
N VAL A 61 -9.63 -9.56 -16.12
CA VAL A 61 -9.91 -9.30 -14.70
C VAL A 61 -9.05 -10.21 -13.81
N ALA A 62 -8.90 -11.49 -14.16
CA ALA A 62 -8.02 -12.42 -13.46
C ALA A 62 -6.56 -11.93 -13.46
N ARG A 63 -6.09 -11.40 -14.59
CA ARG A 63 -4.76 -10.80 -14.73
C ARG A 63 -4.58 -9.57 -13.84
N ILE A 64 -5.57 -8.67 -13.79
CA ILE A 64 -5.55 -7.52 -12.87
C ILE A 64 -5.52 -7.97 -11.40
N ALA A 65 -6.27 -9.02 -11.04
CA ALA A 65 -6.28 -9.56 -9.69
C ALA A 65 -4.89 -10.12 -9.30
N ILE A 66 -4.27 -10.90 -10.19
CA ILE A 66 -2.91 -11.43 -9.99
C ILE A 66 -1.89 -10.29 -9.90
N ALA A 67 -1.99 -9.28 -10.77
CA ALA A 67 -1.12 -8.12 -10.74
C ALA A 67 -1.21 -7.38 -9.40
N SER A 68 -2.43 -7.14 -8.91
CA SER A 68 -2.69 -6.49 -7.62
C SER A 68 -2.11 -7.28 -6.45
N PHE A 69 -2.32 -8.60 -6.46
CA PHE A 69 -1.79 -9.49 -5.43
C PHE A 69 -0.25 -9.48 -5.40
N MET A 70 0.38 -9.59 -6.57
CA MET A 70 1.83 -9.62 -6.70
C MET A 70 2.48 -8.28 -6.35
N ALA A 71 1.88 -7.17 -6.82
CA ALA A 71 2.31 -5.82 -6.48
C ALA A 71 2.33 -5.61 -4.98
N TYR A 72 1.21 -5.93 -4.33
CA TYR A 72 1.08 -5.83 -2.89
C TYR A 72 2.13 -6.69 -2.15
N LEU A 73 2.29 -7.96 -2.56
CA LEU A 73 3.23 -8.88 -1.91
C LEU A 73 4.67 -8.36 -2.01
N LEU A 74 5.09 -7.97 -3.22
CA LEU A 74 6.44 -7.47 -3.48
C LEU A 74 6.69 -6.14 -2.77
N GLY A 75 5.75 -5.20 -2.88
CA GLY A 75 5.79 -3.90 -2.20
C GLY A 75 5.93 -4.06 -0.69
N GLN A 76 5.13 -4.94 -0.08
CA GLN A 76 5.18 -5.19 1.36
C GLN A 76 6.50 -5.84 1.82
N ILE A 77 7.06 -6.77 1.03
CA ILE A 77 8.35 -7.39 1.33
C ILE A 77 9.46 -6.34 1.27
N MET A 78 9.45 -5.48 0.25
CA MET A 78 10.43 -4.40 0.10
C MET A 78 10.33 -3.39 1.24
N ASP A 79 9.10 -2.98 1.58
CA ASP A 79 8.82 -2.09 2.71
C ASP A 79 9.40 -2.67 4.01
N VAL A 80 9.04 -3.90 4.38
CA VAL A 80 9.56 -4.54 5.61
C VAL A 80 11.08 -4.70 5.59
N HIS A 81 11.68 -5.01 4.43
CA HIS A 81 13.12 -5.19 4.31
C HIS A 81 13.87 -3.85 4.49
N VAL A 82 13.43 -2.80 3.79
CA VAL A 82 14.03 -1.46 3.87
C VAL A 82 13.83 -0.88 5.26
N PHE A 83 12.63 -0.97 5.83
CA PHE A 83 12.34 -0.51 7.18
C PHE A 83 13.24 -1.19 8.20
N ASN A 84 13.32 -2.52 8.19
CA ASN A 84 14.14 -3.25 9.17
C ASN A 84 15.64 -2.98 9.03
N ARG A 85 16.12 -2.69 7.83
CA ARG A 85 17.51 -2.31 7.60
C ARG A 85 17.80 -0.90 8.10
N LEU A 86 16.91 0.05 7.85
CA LEU A 86 17.13 1.47 8.15
C LEU A 86 16.67 1.87 9.56
N ARG A 87 15.88 1.05 10.27
CA ARG A 87 15.44 1.34 11.65
C ARG A 87 16.58 1.47 12.65
N GLN A 88 17.77 0.97 12.31
CA GLN A 88 18.97 1.06 13.15
C GLN A 88 19.66 2.43 13.04
N MET A 89 19.24 3.28 12.09
CA MET A 89 19.78 4.63 11.95
C MET A 89 19.22 5.56 13.04
N LYS A 90 20.05 6.50 13.52
CA LYS A 90 19.66 7.49 14.54
C LYS A 90 18.48 8.37 14.13
N GLN A 91 18.26 8.54 12.84
CA GLN A 91 17.22 9.41 12.29
C GLN A 91 15.92 8.62 12.11
N TRP A 92 14.97 8.84 13.01
CA TRP A 92 13.70 8.12 13.05
C TRP A 92 12.87 8.22 11.75
N TRP A 93 13.01 9.30 10.98
CA TRP A 93 12.21 9.58 9.79
C TRP A 93 12.75 8.90 8.53
N VAL A 94 14.03 8.50 8.52
CA VAL A 94 14.68 7.91 7.33
C VAL A 94 14.09 6.55 7.03
N ALA A 95 13.94 5.70 8.05
CA ALA A 95 13.36 4.36 7.90
C ALA A 95 11.96 4.38 7.25
N PRO A 96 10.94 5.09 7.80
CA PRO A 96 9.61 5.12 7.19
C PRO A 96 9.58 5.79 5.81
N THR A 97 10.36 6.86 5.61
CA THR A 97 10.38 7.60 4.33
C THR A 97 10.96 6.74 3.21
N CYS A 98 12.13 6.14 3.43
CA CYS A 98 12.77 5.27 2.44
C CYS A 98 11.93 4.01 2.20
N SER A 99 11.40 3.40 3.26
CA SER A 99 10.54 2.23 3.15
C SER A 99 9.33 2.48 2.25
N THR A 100 8.67 3.61 2.47
CA THR A 100 7.52 4.04 1.67
C THR A 100 7.92 4.34 0.21
N LEU A 101 9.07 4.98 -0.01
CA LEU A 101 9.61 5.27 -1.34
C LEU A 101 9.84 3.99 -2.16
N PHE A 102 10.58 3.03 -1.61
CA PHE A 102 10.96 1.80 -2.30
C PHE A 102 9.82 0.78 -2.37
N GLY A 103 9.01 0.68 -1.31
CA GLY A 103 7.83 -0.19 -1.28
C GLY A 103 6.81 0.20 -2.34
N ASN A 104 6.45 1.49 -2.43
CA ASN A 104 5.51 1.98 -3.46
C ASN A 104 6.10 1.91 -4.88
N ALA A 105 7.42 2.04 -5.04
CA ALA A 105 8.07 1.90 -6.35
C ALA A 105 7.90 0.48 -6.87
N LEU A 106 8.24 -0.52 -6.04
CA LEU A 106 8.15 -1.91 -6.43
C LEU A 106 6.70 -2.35 -6.64
N ASP A 107 5.77 -1.92 -5.78
CA ASP A 107 4.34 -2.15 -5.95
C ASP A 107 3.84 -1.63 -7.29
N THR A 108 4.11 -0.37 -7.60
CA THR A 108 3.61 0.29 -8.81
C THR A 108 4.20 -0.35 -10.07
N ILE A 109 5.53 -0.58 -10.10
CA ILE A 109 6.19 -1.22 -11.25
C ILE A 109 5.66 -2.64 -11.45
N ALA A 110 5.55 -3.45 -10.38
CA ALA A 110 5.05 -4.80 -10.47
C ALA A 110 3.58 -4.85 -10.91
N PHE A 111 2.74 -3.94 -10.41
CA PHE A 111 1.34 -3.84 -10.82
C PHE A 111 1.23 -3.57 -12.31
N PHE A 112 1.80 -2.45 -12.79
CA PHE A 112 1.64 -2.05 -14.18
C PHE A 112 2.34 -3.02 -15.15
N ALA A 113 3.49 -3.58 -14.78
CA ALA A 113 4.16 -4.60 -15.58
C ALA A 113 3.30 -5.86 -15.71
N ILE A 114 2.74 -6.38 -14.63
CA ILE A 114 1.95 -7.63 -14.70
C ILE A 114 0.58 -7.36 -15.33
N ALA A 115 -0.07 -6.25 -15.02
CA ALA A 115 -1.40 -5.90 -15.51
C ALA A 115 -1.41 -5.56 -17.00
N PHE A 116 -0.45 -4.76 -17.48
CA PHE A 116 -0.57 -4.09 -18.77
C PHE A 116 0.49 -4.47 -19.82
N TYR A 117 1.59 -5.13 -19.44
CA TYR A 117 2.61 -5.55 -20.40
C TYR A 117 2.05 -6.55 -21.43
N GLN A 118 1.93 -6.17 -22.71
CA GLN A 118 1.22 -6.99 -23.71
C GLN A 118 -0.24 -7.30 -23.30
N SER A 119 -0.96 -6.29 -22.80
CA SER A 119 -2.40 -6.42 -22.56
C SER A 119 -3.22 -6.30 -23.85
N PRO A 120 -4.48 -6.77 -23.85
CA PRO A 120 -5.38 -6.62 -25.01
C PRO A 120 -5.67 -5.17 -25.37
N ASP A 121 -5.45 -4.23 -24.45
CA ASP A 121 -5.53 -2.79 -24.67
C ASP A 121 -4.19 -2.28 -25.23
N PRO A 122 -4.13 -1.88 -26.52
CA PRO A 122 -2.89 -1.44 -27.15
C PRO A 122 -2.33 -0.16 -26.51
N PHE A 123 -3.21 0.76 -26.09
CA PHE A 123 -2.80 2.02 -25.48
C PHE A 123 -2.12 1.76 -24.14
N MET A 124 -2.74 0.94 -23.29
CA MET A 124 -2.13 0.57 -22.01
C MET A 124 -0.85 -0.25 -22.20
N ALA A 125 -0.80 -1.14 -23.19
CA ALA A 125 0.39 -1.96 -23.45
C ALA A 125 1.60 -1.15 -23.93
N GLU A 126 1.37 -0.04 -24.64
CA GLU A 126 2.43 0.86 -25.12
C GLU A 126 2.86 1.87 -24.04
N HIS A 127 1.91 2.45 -23.31
CA HIS A 127 2.16 3.57 -22.39
C HIS A 127 2.23 3.19 -20.90
N TRP A 128 2.17 1.90 -20.53
CA TRP A 128 2.12 1.50 -19.11
C TRP A 128 3.28 2.05 -18.27
N THR A 129 4.47 2.24 -18.85
CA THR A 129 5.64 2.78 -18.15
C THR A 129 5.47 4.25 -17.78
N GLU A 130 4.94 5.06 -18.71
CA GLU A 130 4.66 6.47 -18.51
C GLU A 130 3.54 6.66 -17.47
N ILE A 131 2.48 5.86 -17.58
CA ILE A 131 1.35 5.88 -16.65
C ILE A 131 1.82 5.46 -15.25
N ALA A 132 2.64 4.40 -15.14
CA ALA A 132 3.22 3.97 -13.88
C ALA A 132 4.11 5.05 -13.25
N LEU A 133 4.90 5.75 -14.05
CA LEU A 133 5.77 6.83 -13.58
C LEU A 133 4.95 8.01 -13.04
N VAL A 134 3.88 8.39 -13.73
CA VAL A 134 2.99 9.48 -13.30
C VAL A 134 2.25 9.08 -12.02
N ASP A 135 1.67 7.88 -11.95
CA ASP A 135 1.02 7.34 -10.75
C ASP A 135 1.98 7.32 -9.56
N TYR A 136 3.19 6.80 -9.76
CA TYR A 136 4.23 6.78 -8.73
C TYR A 136 4.62 8.19 -8.29
N GLY A 137 4.77 9.12 -9.24
CA GLY A 137 5.06 10.53 -8.95
C GLY A 137 4.01 11.17 -8.06
N PHE A 138 2.72 11.00 -8.39
CA PHE A 138 1.63 11.49 -7.56
C PHE A 138 1.62 10.84 -6.17
N LYS A 139 1.81 9.52 -6.09
CA LYS A 139 1.92 8.81 -4.81
C LYS A 139 3.05 9.37 -3.95
N LEU A 140 4.22 9.62 -4.53
CA LEU A 140 5.36 10.19 -3.81
C LEU A 140 5.13 11.62 -3.35
N VAL A 141 4.59 12.50 -4.20
CA VAL A 141 4.32 13.90 -3.84
C VAL A 141 3.36 13.96 -2.66
N ILE A 142 2.27 13.18 -2.72
CA ILE A 142 1.27 13.11 -1.65
C ILE A 142 1.88 12.48 -0.39
N SER A 143 2.62 11.38 -0.54
CA SER A 143 3.24 10.68 0.58
C SER A 143 4.28 11.55 1.28
N LEU A 144 5.27 12.09 0.58
CA LEU A 144 6.32 12.92 1.18
C LEU A 144 5.75 14.24 1.71
N GLY A 145 4.80 14.85 0.98
CA GLY A 145 4.19 16.12 1.36
C GLY A 145 3.28 16.06 2.58
N LEU A 146 2.55 14.96 2.79
CA LEU A 146 1.65 14.80 3.94
C LEU A 146 2.24 13.93 5.05
N PHE A 147 2.85 12.81 4.70
CA PHE A 147 3.22 11.77 5.67
C PHE A 147 4.36 12.21 6.58
N VAL A 148 5.42 12.80 6.03
CA VAL A 148 6.58 13.27 6.80
C VAL A 148 6.17 14.34 7.83
N PRO A 149 5.49 15.44 7.47
CA PRO A 149 5.08 16.45 8.45
C PRO A 149 4.02 15.93 9.42
N MET A 150 3.05 15.13 8.97
CA MET A 150 1.97 14.63 9.83
C MET A 150 2.50 13.64 10.88
N TYR A 151 3.41 12.74 10.50
CA TYR A 151 4.03 11.81 11.44
C TYR A 151 4.88 12.57 12.47
N GLY A 152 5.63 13.62 12.06
CA GLY A 152 6.39 14.46 12.97
C GLY A 152 5.53 15.20 14.00
N VAL A 153 4.40 15.78 13.57
CA VAL A 153 3.45 16.46 14.47
C VAL A 153 2.81 15.46 15.44
N LEU A 154 2.39 14.30 14.93
CA LEU A 154 1.71 13.30 15.74
C LEU A 154 2.64 12.64 16.75
N LEU A 155 3.88 12.35 16.38
CA LEU A 155 4.90 11.85 17.30
C LEU A 155 5.16 12.87 18.43
N ASN A 156 5.33 14.15 18.10
CA ASN A 156 5.51 15.19 19.10
C ASN A 156 4.29 15.33 20.03
N TYR A 157 3.08 15.20 19.49
CA TYR A 157 1.85 15.25 20.27
C TYR A 157 1.73 14.05 21.22
N LEU A 158 1.99 12.83 20.74
CA LEU A 158 1.94 11.62 21.54
C LEU A 158 3.02 11.60 22.62
N ILE A 159 4.24 12.01 22.31
CA ILE A 159 5.33 12.13 23.30
C ILE A 159 4.93 13.12 24.40
N LYS A 160 4.46 14.33 24.05
CA LYS A 160 3.99 15.31 25.04
C LYS A 160 2.90 14.74 25.95
N LYS A 161 1.95 14.00 25.39
CA LYS A 161 0.83 13.42 26.14
C LYS A 161 1.27 12.28 27.05
N LEU A 162 2.22 11.45 26.61
CA LEU A 162 2.80 10.35 27.39
C LEU A 162 3.67 10.86 28.54
N THR A 163 4.53 11.86 28.30
CA THR A 163 5.39 12.46 29.34
C THR A 163 4.57 13.24 30.38
N ALA A 164 3.41 13.78 30.00
CA ALA A 164 2.47 14.40 30.95
C ALA A 164 1.77 13.38 31.88
N VAL A 165 1.65 12.11 31.45
CA VAL A 165 1.01 11.04 32.22
C VAL A 165 2.04 10.24 33.04
N ASN A 166 3.28 10.14 32.56
CA ASN A 166 4.37 9.48 33.27
C ASN A 166 5.67 10.31 33.16
N PRO A 167 6.06 11.06 34.22
CA PRO A 167 7.24 11.93 34.22
C PRO A 167 8.56 11.18 34.00
N ASP A 168 8.61 9.88 34.32
CA ASP A 168 9.80 9.04 34.21
C ASP A 168 9.96 8.39 32.82
N PHE A 169 9.07 8.68 31.88
CA PHE A 169 9.16 8.14 30.52
C PHE A 169 10.31 8.78 29.73
N LYS A 170 11.49 8.17 29.82
CA LYS A 170 12.63 8.51 28.96
C LYS A 170 12.47 7.81 27.62
N VAL A 171 12.26 8.59 26.56
CA VAL A 171 12.44 8.10 25.19
C VAL A 171 13.90 7.66 25.09
N SER A 172 14.14 6.35 24.97
CA SER A 172 15.46 5.84 24.64
C SER A 172 15.81 6.38 23.26
N THR A 173 16.56 7.47 23.21
CA THR A 173 17.29 7.90 22.02
C THR A 173 18.31 6.81 21.75
N ALA A 174 17.90 5.80 20.99
CA ALA A 174 18.79 4.77 20.50
C ALA A 174 19.89 5.48 19.70
N ALA A 175 21.11 5.31 20.22
CA ALA A 175 22.33 5.94 19.75
C ALA A 175 22.74 5.50 18.35
#